data_AF-A0A2M7ANZ0-F1
#
_entry.id   AF-A0A2M7ANZ0-F1
#
_cell.length_a   1.000
_cell.length_b   1.000
_cell.length_c   1.000
_cell.angle_alpha   90.00
_cell.angle_beta   90.00
_cell.angle_gamma   90.00
#
_symmetry.space_group_name_H-M   'P 1'
#
loop_
_entity.id
_entity.type
_entity.pdbx_description
1 polymer ?
#
loop_
_entity_poly.entity_id
_entity_poly.type
_entity_poly.pdbx_seq_one_letter_code
_entity_poly.pdbx_strand_id
1 'polypeptide(L)'
;MKNEVTGKIRAVKGFISHSQAGLLIFLEIVVGSFLSLVFLFLFLALTDGVLEKQVLTFDVALSRLIYAYRTPTLTQFMSLVTNLGSAPLIAIGMLVIVLLCFQSCKRGVVFFLFTLLTGVTLNLLLKLIFRVPRPDISPLEIATIYSFPSGHAMNSTVFYG
;
A
#
# COMPACT_ATOMS: atom_id res chain seq x y z
N MET A 1 -35.92 20.60 5.64
CA MET A 1 -34.50 20.19 5.49
C MET A 1 -33.68 20.23 6.79
N LYS A 2 -33.56 21.36 7.53
CA LYS A 2 -32.73 21.40 8.76
C LYS A 2 -33.13 20.36 9.84
N ASN A 3 -34.42 20.19 10.13
CA ASN A 3 -34.89 19.29 11.20
C ASN A 3 -34.64 17.80 10.92
N GLU A 4 -34.55 17.40 9.66
CA GLU A 4 -34.36 16.00 9.26
C GLU A 4 -32.89 15.56 9.43
N VAL A 5 -31.96 16.45 9.11
CA VAL A 5 -30.51 16.23 9.32
C VAL A 5 -30.19 16.16 10.82
N THR A 6 -30.77 17.06 11.63
CA THR A 6 -30.57 17.05 13.08
C THR A 6 -31.14 15.78 13.73
N GLY A 7 -32.25 15.25 13.20
CA GLY A 7 -32.84 13.98 13.64
C GLY A 7 -31.93 12.78 13.34
N LYS A 8 -31.38 12.69 12.12
CA LYS A 8 -30.44 11.64 11.74
C LYS A 8 -29.14 11.67 12.56
N ILE A 9 -28.58 12.86 12.81
CA ILE A 9 -27.39 13.02 13.66
C ILE A 9 -27.68 12.53 15.09
N ARG A 10 -28.84 12.88 15.66
CA ARG A 10 -29.22 12.46 17.02
C ARG A 10 -29.43 10.93 17.10
N ALA A 11 -30.03 10.32 16.07
CA ALA A 11 -30.22 8.88 16.00
C ALA A 11 -28.89 8.12 15.90
N VAL A 12 -27.94 8.59 15.08
CA VAL A 12 -26.59 8.01 14.99
C VAL A 12 -25.85 8.16 16.32
N LYS A 13 -25.93 9.34 16.95
CA LYS A 13 -25.28 9.58 18.24
C LYS A 13 -25.83 8.67 19.34
N GLY A 14 -27.15 8.43 19.35
CA GLY A 14 -27.81 7.51 20.27
C GLY A 14 -27.44 6.05 20.04
N PHE A 15 -27.33 5.63 18.77
CA PHE A 15 -26.89 4.27 18.41
C PHE A 15 -25.43 4.00 18.82
N ILE A 16 -24.53 4.96 18.58
CA ILE A 16 -23.11 4.86 18.97
C ILE A 16 -22.96 4.80 20.51
N SER A 17 -23.77 5.53 21.27
CA SER A 17 -23.64 5.57 22.73
C SER A 17 -24.32 4.40 23.47
N HIS A 18 -25.32 3.75 22.87
CA HIS A 18 -26.07 2.65 23.52
C HIS A 18 -25.72 1.25 23.00
N SER A 19 -25.03 1.14 21.85
CA SER A 19 -24.58 -0.14 21.29
C SER A 19 -23.06 -0.28 21.41
N GLN A 20 -22.59 -1.31 22.12
CA GLN A 20 -21.15 -1.61 22.24
C GLN A 20 -20.49 -1.81 20.86
N ALA A 21 -21.20 -2.41 19.90
CA ALA A 21 -20.72 -2.58 18.53
C ALA A 21 -20.59 -1.25 17.78
N GLY A 22 -21.52 -0.31 17.98
CA GLY A 22 -21.47 1.02 17.36
C GLY A 22 -20.29 1.86 17.86
N LEU A 23 -19.99 1.76 19.16
CA LEU A 23 -18.83 2.41 19.76
C LEU A 23 -17.51 1.82 19.22
N LEU A 24 -17.40 0.50 19.13
CA LEU A 24 -16.19 -0.18 18.63
C LEU A 24 -15.89 0.18 17.18
N ILE A 25 -16.89 0.15 16.29
CA ILE A 25 -16.72 0.54 14.88
C ILE A 25 -16.32 2.02 14.77
N PHE A 26 -16.95 2.89 15.57
CA PHE A 26 -16.60 4.30 15.56
C PHE A 26 -15.14 4.52 16.01
N LEU A 27 -14.70 3.86 17.08
CA LEU A 27 -13.32 3.94 17.56
C LEU A 27 -12.34 3.39 16.53
N GLU A 28 -12.65 2.26 15.90
CA GLU A 28 -11.83 1.66 14.84
C GLU A 28 -11.65 2.62 13.66
N ILE A 29 -12.73 3.26 13.20
CA ILE A 29 -12.66 4.26 12.12
C ILE A 29 -11.81 5.47 12.54
N VAL A 30 -11.99 5.98 13.76
CA VAL A 30 -11.24 7.15 14.25
C VAL A 30 -9.75 6.82 14.39
N VAL A 31 -9.41 5.69 15.02
CA VAL A 31 -8.03 5.24 15.20
C VAL A 31 -7.39 4.93 13.85
N GLY A 32 -8.09 4.21 12.96
CA GLY A 32 -7.61 3.90 11.62
C GLY A 32 -7.38 5.15 10.77
N SER A 33 -8.28 6.13 10.85
CA SER A 33 -8.12 7.41 10.15
C SER A 33 -6.93 8.21 10.70
N PHE A 34 -6.80 8.29 12.02
CA PHE A 34 -5.67 8.97 12.65
C PHE A 34 -4.34 8.31 12.26
N LEU A 35 -4.25 6.98 12.34
CA LEU A 35 -3.06 6.24 11.96
C LEU A 35 -2.71 6.41 10.48
N SER A 36 -3.73 6.43 9.61
CA SER A 36 -3.55 6.70 8.17
C SER A 36 -2.98 8.09 7.91
N LEU A 37 -3.43 9.12 8.65
CA LEU A 37 -2.90 10.49 8.55
C LEU A 37 -1.45 10.56 9.04
N VAL A 38 -1.11 9.86 10.12
CA VAL A 38 0.27 9.77 10.61
C VAL A 38 1.18 9.13 9.56
N PHE A 39 0.77 7.99 8.98
CA PHE A 39 1.56 7.35 7.93
C PHE A 39 1.67 8.20 6.65
N LEU A 40 0.61 8.91 6.28
CA LEU A 40 0.66 9.85 5.15
C LEU A 40 1.65 10.98 5.43
N PHE A 41 1.64 11.56 6.63
CA PHE A 41 2.59 12.60 7.02
C PHE A 41 4.03 12.08 6.99
N LEU A 42 4.29 10.90 7.57
CA LEU A 42 5.60 10.26 7.51
C LEU A 42 6.05 9.99 6.07
N PHE A 43 5.15 9.50 5.22
CA PHE A 43 5.42 9.27 3.80
C PHE A 43 5.81 10.57 3.08
N LEU A 44 5.07 11.66 3.30
CA LEU A 44 5.38 12.97 2.69
C LEU A 44 6.74 13.49 3.17
N ALA A 45 7.01 13.43 4.47
CA ALA A 45 8.30 13.85 5.03
C ALA A 45 9.49 13.05 4.46
N LEU A 46 9.33 11.73 4.27
CA LEU A 46 10.35 10.90 3.62
C LEU A 46 10.51 11.25 2.14
N THR A 47 9.40 11.58 1.47
CA THR A 47 9.38 11.91 0.03
C THR A 47 10.07 13.24 -0.27
N ASP A 48 9.94 14.24 0.61
CA ASP A 48 10.69 15.49 0.49
C ASP A 48 12.22 15.22 0.50
N GLY A 49 12.68 14.30 1.37
CA GLY A 49 14.09 13.87 1.39
C GLY A 49 14.54 13.17 0.10
N VAL A 50 13.64 12.45 -0.59
CA VAL A 50 13.90 11.84 -1.90
C VAL A 50 14.06 12.92 -2.98
N LEU A 51 13.22 13.95 -2.95
CA LEU A 51 13.26 15.07 -3.90
C LEU A 51 14.51 15.94 -3.74
N GLU A 52 14.96 16.16 -2.51
CA GLU A 52 16.16 16.97 -2.21
C GLU A 52 17.49 16.26 -2.50
N LYS A 53 17.45 15.02 -3.00
CA LYS A 53 18.62 14.17 -3.27
C LYS A 53 19.52 13.87 -2.06
N GLN A 54 19.11 14.22 -0.85
CA GLN A 54 19.84 13.88 0.37
C GLN A 54 19.78 12.37 0.66
N VAL A 55 18.63 11.74 0.38
CA VAL A 55 18.42 10.28 0.55
C VAL A 55 19.19 9.45 -0.49
N LEU A 56 19.52 10.03 -1.65
CA LEU A 56 20.21 9.35 -2.73
C LEU A 56 21.62 8.86 -2.35
N THR A 57 22.35 9.55 -1.47
CA THR A 57 23.69 9.11 -1.03
C THR A 57 23.61 7.92 -0.08
N PHE A 58 22.65 7.94 0.85
CA PHE A 58 22.36 6.83 1.74
C PHE A 58 21.90 5.59 0.96
N ASP A 59 20.97 5.77 0.01
CA ASP A 59 20.47 4.69 -0.84
C ASP A 59 21.58 4.02 -1.66
N VAL A 60 22.52 4.82 -2.21
CA VAL A 60 23.67 4.29 -2.95
C VAL A 60 24.63 3.55 -2.01
N ALA A 61 24.90 4.07 -0.82
CA ALA A 61 25.77 3.41 0.16
C ALA A 61 25.18 2.05 0.60
N LEU A 62 23.88 2.03 0.90
CA LEU A 62 23.18 0.80 1.28
C LEU A 62 23.12 -0.20 0.12
N SER A 63 22.86 0.27 -1.11
CA SER A 63 22.84 -0.58 -2.31
C SER A 63 24.20 -1.25 -2.53
N ARG A 64 25.31 -0.51 -2.36
CA ARG A 64 26.67 -1.06 -2.47
C ARG A 64 26.94 -2.11 -1.40
N LEU A 65 26.51 -1.88 -0.16
CA LEU A 65 26.62 -2.86 0.92
C LEU A 65 25.87 -4.14 0.56
N ILE A 66 24.62 -4.04 0.11
CA ILE A 66 23.81 -5.20 -0.29
C ILE A 66 24.48 -5.96 -1.43
N TYR A 67 25.02 -5.26 -2.44
CA TYR A 67 25.73 -5.89 -3.55
C TYR A 67 27.01 -6.62 -3.11
N ALA A 68 27.70 -6.15 -2.08
CA ALA A 68 28.90 -6.82 -1.56
C ALA A 68 28.59 -8.21 -0.96
N TYR A 69 27.38 -8.44 -0.44
CA TYR A 69 26.94 -9.72 0.11
C TYR A 69 26.17 -10.60 -0.90
N ARG A 70 26.13 -10.19 -2.18
CA ARG A 70 25.36 -10.90 -3.21
C ARG A 70 26.02 -12.25 -3.55
N THR A 71 25.27 -13.33 -3.37
CA THR A 71 25.64 -14.68 -3.83
C THR A 71 24.59 -15.23 -4.80
N PRO A 72 24.92 -16.23 -5.65
CA PRO A 72 23.94 -16.83 -6.56
C PRO A 72 22.75 -17.46 -5.84
N THR A 73 22.98 -18.14 -4.72
CA THR A 73 21.93 -18.76 -3.90
C THR A 73 21.01 -17.73 -3.27
N LEU A 74 21.57 -16.66 -2.67
CA LEU A 74 20.78 -15.58 -2.11
C LEU A 74 19.98 -14.84 -3.19
N THR A 75 20.57 -14.68 -4.38
CA THR A 75 19.88 -14.05 -5.53
C THR A 75 18.66 -14.86 -5.96
N GLN A 76 18.78 -16.19 -6.07
CA GLN A 76 17.65 -17.06 -6.41
C GLN A 76 16.54 -16.99 -5.36
N PHE A 77 16.91 -17.07 -4.08
CA PHE A 77 15.96 -16.95 -2.97
C PHE A 77 15.22 -15.59 -3.00
N MET A 78 15.95 -14.48 -3.11
CA MET A 78 15.36 -13.15 -3.18
C MET A 78 14.51 -12.94 -4.43
N SER A 79 14.83 -13.62 -5.54
CA SER A 79 14.01 -13.61 -6.76
C SER A 79 12.69 -14.35 -6.56
N LEU A 80 12.67 -15.44 -5.79
CA LEU A 80 11.40 -16.10 -5.42
C LEU A 80 10.55 -15.19 -4.53
N VAL A 81 11.18 -14.53 -3.55
CA VAL A 81 10.50 -13.60 -2.64
C VAL A 81 9.95 -12.39 -3.40
N THR A 82 10.72 -11.79 -4.32
CA THR A 82 10.24 -10.62 -5.09
C THR A 82 9.04 -10.97 -5.96
N ASN A 83 9.02 -12.18 -6.54
CA ASN A 83 7.93 -12.65 -7.38
C ASN A 83 6.58 -12.72 -6.64
N LEU A 84 6.58 -12.81 -5.30
CA LEU A 84 5.35 -12.74 -4.51
C LEU A 84 4.61 -11.40 -4.65
N GLY A 85 5.34 -10.31 -4.88
CA GLY A 85 4.77 -8.99 -5.15
C GLY A 85 4.50 -8.71 -6.63
N SER A 86 4.77 -9.68 -7.51
CA SER A 86 4.65 -9.47 -8.95
C SER A 86 3.19 -9.27 -9.35
N ALA A 87 2.95 -8.35 -10.29
CA ALA A 87 1.59 -8.07 -10.77
C ALA A 87 0.86 -9.34 -11.27
N PRO A 88 1.50 -10.28 -11.99
CA PRO A 88 0.84 -11.52 -12.40
C PRO A 88 0.41 -12.39 -11.22
N LEU A 89 1.28 -12.59 -10.22
CA LEU A 89 0.96 -13.46 -9.09
C LEU A 89 -0.14 -12.86 -8.21
N ILE A 90 -0.08 -11.54 -7.97
CA ILE A 90 -1.10 -10.80 -7.23
C ILE A 90 -2.45 -10.85 -7.96
N ALA A 91 -2.46 -10.75 -9.29
CA ALA A 91 -3.68 -10.87 -10.08
C ALA A 91 -4.31 -12.28 -9.98
N ILE A 92 -3.49 -13.33 -10.00
CA ILE A 92 -3.96 -14.71 -9.79
C ILE A 92 -4.53 -14.87 -8.38
N GLY A 93 -3.82 -14.38 -7.35
CA GLY A 93 -4.28 -14.42 -5.97
C GLY A 93 -5.60 -13.67 -5.77
N MET A 94 -5.73 -12.49 -6.39
CA MET A 94 -6.96 -11.70 -6.39
C MET A 94 -8.12 -12.51 -6.98
N LEU A 95 -7.92 -13.13 -8.15
CA LEU A 95 -8.94 -13.93 -8.80
C LEU A 95 -9.39 -15.09 -7.90
N VAL A 96 -8.46 -15.81 -7.27
CA VAL A 96 -8.76 -16.92 -6.36
C VAL A 96 -9.59 -16.45 -5.16
N ILE A 97 -9.20 -15.34 -4.51
CA ILE A 97 -9.94 -14.78 -3.36
C ILE A 97 -11.35 -14.36 -3.77
N VAL A 98 -11.49 -13.70 -4.92
CA VAL A 98 -12.81 -13.33 -5.46
C VAL A 98 -13.64 -14.58 -5.66
N LEU A 99 -13.15 -15.60 -6.37
CA LEU A 99 -13.92 -16.81 -6.65
C LEU A 99 -14.35 -17.56 -5.37
N LEU A 100 -13.47 -17.68 -4.38
CA LEU A 100 -13.76 -18.39 -3.14
C LEU A 100 -14.70 -17.62 -2.20
N CYS A 101 -14.56 -16.29 -2.14
CA CYS A 101 -15.24 -15.49 -1.13
C CYS A 101 -16.44 -14.69 -1.66
N PHE A 102 -16.66 -14.64 -2.98
CA PHE A 102 -17.72 -13.79 -3.55
C PHE A 102 -19.12 -14.19 -3.07
N GLN A 103 -19.40 -15.48 -2.91
CA GLN A 103 -20.72 -15.94 -2.45
C GLN A 103 -20.92 -15.72 -0.95
N SER A 104 -19.88 -15.91 -0.14
CA SER A 104 -19.96 -15.86 1.33
C SER A 104 -19.79 -14.45 1.90
N CYS A 105 -18.96 -13.61 1.28
CA CYS A 105 -18.49 -12.34 1.85
C CYS A 105 -18.45 -11.21 0.81
N LYS A 106 -19.56 -10.97 0.10
CA LYS A 106 -19.67 -9.95 -0.98
C LYS A 106 -19.06 -8.59 -0.62
N ARG A 107 -19.38 -8.06 0.58
CA ARG A 107 -18.87 -6.77 1.05
C ARG A 107 -17.35 -6.78 1.22
N GLY A 108 -16.80 -7.83 1.83
CA GLY A 108 -15.35 -7.98 2.04
C GLY A 108 -14.60 -8.05 0.72
N VAL A 109 -15.11 -8.79 -0.27
CA VAL A 109 -14.52 -8.87 -1.61
C VAL A 109 -14.55 -7.51 -2.31
N VAL A 110 -15.63 -6.74 -2.20
CA VAL A 110 -15.71 -5.39 -2.78
C VAL A 110 -14.68 -4.45 -2.15
N PHE A 111 -14.56 -4.45 -0.82
CA PHE A 111 -13.54 -3.64 -0.14
C PHE A 111 -12.12 -4.06 -0.54
N PHE A 112 -11.85 -5.36 -0.57
CA PHE A 112 -10.55 -5.89 -0.99
C PHE A 112 -10.16 -5.44 -2.41
N LEU A 113 -11.08 -5.59 -3.38
CA LEU A 113 -10.86 -5.14 -4.75
C LEU A 113 -10.64 -3.62 -4.83
N PHE A 114 -11.42 -2.85 -4.07
CA PHE A 114 -11.27 -1.40 -4.02
C PHE A 114 -9.90 -0.98 -3.46
N THR A 115 -9.44 -1.64 -2.40
CA THR A 115 -8.11 -1.40 -1.81
C THR A 115 -7.00 -1.70 -2.82
N LEU A 116 -7.06 -2.85 -3.49
CA LEU A 116 -6.06 -3.22 -4.51
C LEU A 116 -6.03 -2.24 -5.68
N LEU A 117 -7.19 -1.88 -6.21
CA LEU A 117 -7.28 -0.93 -7.33
C LEU A 117 -6.75 0.46 -6.93
N THR A 118 -7.07 0.91 -5.72
CA THR A 118 -6.56 2.17 -5.16
C THR A 118 -5.04 2.11 -5.01
N GLY A 119 -4.49 1.00 -4.52
CA GLY A 119 -3.05 0.79 -4.39
C GLY A 119 -2.30 0.86 -5.72
N VAL A 120 -2.78 0.15 -6.75
CA VAL A 120 -2.18 0.19 -8.09
C VAL A 120 -2.26 1.58 -8.70
N THR A 121 -3.42 2.23 -8.59
CA THR A 121 -3.63 3.58 -9.15
C THR A 121 -2.70 4.58 -8.47
N LEU A 122 -2.61 4.54 -7.14
CA LEU A 122 -1.73 5.39 -6.36
C LEU A 122 -0.25 5.15 -6.72
N ASN A 123 0.17 3.90 -6.88
CA ASN A 123 1.53 3.56 -7.31
C ASN A 123 1.91 4.24 -8.63
N LEU A 124 1.02 4.14 -9.63
CA LEU A 124 1.22 4.72 -10.96
C LEU A 124 1.24 6.25 -10.90
N LEU A 125 0.32 6.86 -10.15
CA LEU A 125 0.27 8.31 -9.98
C LEU A 125 1.56 8.84 -9.33
N LEU A 126 2.02 8.22 -8.24
CA LEU A 126 3.25 8.63 -7.55
C LEU A 126 4.47 8.48 -8.46
N LYS A 127 4.55 7.41 -9.26
CA LYS A 127 5.61 7.25 -10.28
C LYS A 127 5.64 8.40 -11.28
N LEU A 128 4.46 8.86 -11.73
CA LEU A 128 4.34 9.96 -12.69
C LEU A 128 4.64 11.33 -12.09
N ILE A 129 4.40 11.50 -10.78
CA ILE A 129 4.67 12.73 -10.03
C ILE A 129 6.17 12.86 -9.76
N PHE A 130 6.79 11.84 -9.14
CA PHE A 130 8.18 11.95 -8.67
C PHE A 130 9.23 11.64 -9.74
N ARG A 131 8.91 10.78 -10.71
CA ARG A 131 9.76 10.48 -11.86
C ARG A 131 11.21 10.14 -11.51
N VAL A 132 11.43 9.49 -10.36
CA VAL A 132 12.77 9.18 -9.88
C VAL A 132 13.42 8.17 -10.83
N PRO A 133 14.60 8.50 -11.41
CA PRO A 133 15.31 7.57 -12.29
C PRO A 133 15.81 6.35 -11.50
N ARG A 134 16.02 5.24 -12.20
CA ARG A 134 16.61 4.04 -11.59
C ARG A 134 18.13 4.21 -11.50
N PRO A 135 18.79 3.72 -10.45
CA PRO A 135 20.25 3.63 -10.44
C PRO A 135 20.71 2.59 -11.47
N ASP A 136 21.67 2.94 -12.33
CA ASP A 136 22.23 2.05 -13.37
C ASP A 136 23.27 1.04 -12.82
N ILE A 137 23.12 0.63 -11.56
CA ILE A 137 24.11 -0.25 -10.92
C ILE A 137 23.63 -1.70 -11.02
N SER A 138 24.13 -2.43 -12.03
CA SER A 138 23.98 -3.89 -12.21
C SER A 138 22.56 -4.44 -11.93
N PRO A 139 21.51 -3.96 -12.65
CA PRO A 139 20.15 -4.42 -12.41
C PRO A 139 19.99 -5.92 -12.67
N LEU A 140 19.24 -6.59 -11.78
CA LEU A 140 18.80 -7.98 -11.96
C LEU A 140 17.69 -8.10 -13.01
N GLU A 141 16.85 -7.08 -13.11
CA GLU A 141 15.75 -6.99 -14.07
C GLU A 141 15.72 -5.60 -14.69
N ILE A 142 15.50 -5.54 -16.00
CA ILE A 142 15.33 -4.28 -16.73
C ILE A 142 13.90 -3.80 -16.52
N ALA A 143 13.73 -2.79 -15.68
CA ALA A 143 12.43 -2.16 -15.44
C ALA A 143 12.29 -0.89 -16.30
N THR A 144 11.20 -0.80 -17.07
CA THR A 144 10.91 0.31 -17.99
C THR A 144 10.23 1.52 -17.33
N ILE A 145 9.95 1.44 -16.02
CA ILE A 145 9.17 2.43 -15.26
C ILE A 145 10.01 2.98 -14.10
N TYR A 146 9.80 4.26 -13.72
CA TYR A 146 10.42 4.98 -12.59
C TYR A 146 10.59 4.14 -11.31
N SER A 147 11.65 4.40 -10.55
CA SER A 147 12.07 3.60 -9.38
C SER A 147 11.13 3.77 -8.18
N PHE A 148 10.61 4.97 -7.96
CA PHE A 148 9.83 5.32 -6.78
C PHE A 148 8.32 5.51 -7.08
N PRO A 149 7.41 4.98 -6.24
CA PRO A 149 7.65 3.91 -5.27
C PRO A 149 7.82 2.53 -5.94
N SER A 150 8.30 1.54 -5.18
CA SER A 150 8.44 0.16 -5.66
C SER A 150 7.07 -0.49 -5.88
N GLY A 151 6.84 -1.01 -7.10
CA GLY A 151 5.59 -1.69 -7.46
C GLY A 151 5.41 -3.02 -6.73
N HIS A 152 6.44 -3.88 -6.72
CA HIS A 152 6.39 -5.17 -6.03
C HIS A 152 6.16 -5.02 -4.53
N ALA A 153 6.84 -4.04 -3.89
CA ALA A 153 6.65 -3.77 -2.48
C ALA A 153 5.21 -3.29 -2.18
N MET A 154 4.72 -2.31 -2.95
CA MET A 154 3.37 -1.77 -2.75
C MET A 154 2.29 -2.82 -3.01
N ASN A 155 2.43 -3.63 -4.06
CA ASN A 155 1.51 -4.72 -4.35
C ASN A 155 1.46 -5.74 -3.20
N SER A 156 2.62 -6.18 -2.69
CA SER A 156 2.69 -7.11 -1.56
C SER A 156 2.04 -6.53 -0.31
N THR A 157 2.35 -5.28 0.05
CA THR A 157 1.78 -4.65 1.25
C THR A 157 0.26 -4.52 1.15
N VAL A 158 -0.27 -4.11 -0.01
CA VAL A 158 -1.72 -3.92 -0.19
C VAL A 158 -2.47 -5.25 -0.27
N PHE A 159 -1.84 -6.30 -0.79
CA PHE A 159 -2.48 -7.60 -0.97
C PHE A 159 -2.42 -8.48 0.28
N TYR A 160 -1.29 -8.49 1.01
CA TYR A 160 -1.06 -9.37 2.15
C TYR A 160 -1.26 -8.72 3.52
N GLY A 161 -1.22 -7.39 3.61
CA GLY A 161 -1.37 -6.63 4.87
C GLY A 161 -2.81 -6.48 5.30
#